data_AF-A0A8H4PCC6-F1
#
_entry.id   AF-A0A8H4PCC6-F1
#
_cell.length_a   1.000
_cell.length_b   1.000
_cell.length_c   1.000
_cell.angle_alpha   90.00
_cell.angle_beta   90.00
_cell.angle_gamma   90.00
#
_symmetry.space_group_name_H-M   'P 1'
#
loop_
_entity.id
_entity.type
_entity.pdbx_description
1 polymer ?
#
loop_
_entity_poly.entity_id
_entity_poly.type
_entity_poly.pdbx_seq_one_letter_code
_entity_poly.pdbx_strand_id
1 'polypeptide(L)'
;MRAVSPVFNLILGPNFKEGHALAAATVGTPVEIPLPDDDDEAFGWICRALHCQADTNLWVRSWRNLFGSLKIADKYDLRKQSNSPSNSR
;
A
#
# COMPACT_ATOMS: atom_id res chain seq x y z
N MET A 1 2.82 3.72 -0.33
CA MET A 1 2.11 2.77 -1.22
C MET A 1 2.69 2.67 -2.62
N ARG A 2 2.75 3.72 -3.46
CA ARG A 2 3.28 3.61 -4.85
C ARG A 2 4.69 3.01 -4.96
N ALA A 3 5.59 3.39 -4.06
CA ALA A 3 6.98 2.91 -4.07
C ALA A 3 7.16 1.44 -3.67
N VAL A 4 6.13 0.81 -3.10
CA VAL A 4 6.22 -0.53 -2.49
C VAL A 4 5.23 -1.54 -3.09
N SER A 5 4.37 -1.10 -4.01
CA SER A 5 3.35 -1.93 -4.65
C SER A 5 3.26 -1.59 -6.14
N PRO A 6 3.58 -2.53 -7.04
CA PRO A 6 3.35 -2.36 -8.48
C PRO A 6 1.87 -2.09 -8.81
N VAL A 7 0.96 -2.73 -8.08
CA VAL A 7 -0.49 -2.57 -8.24
C VAL A 7 -0.89 -1.13 -7.94
N PHE A 8 -0.50 -0.58 -6.79
CA PHE A 8 -0.77 0.83 -6.49
C PHE A 8 0.01 1.78 -7.40
N ASN A 9 1.19 1.41 -7.89
CA ASN A 9 1.89 2.24 -8.87
C ASN A 9 1.11 2.34 -10.20
N LEU A 10 0.45 1.26 -10.60
CA LEU A 10 -0.41 1.23 -11.79
C LEU A 10 -1.70 2.03 -11.57
N ILE A 11 -2.45 1.74 -10.50
CA ILE A 11 -3.75 2.37 -10.20
C ILE A 11 -3.59 3.86 -9.91
N LEU A 12 -2.50 4.27 -9.26
CA LEU A 12 -2.20 5.68 -8.99
C LEU A 12 -1.34 6.32 -10.09
N GLY A 13 -1.15 5.59 -11.20
CA GLY A 13 -0.48 6.07 -12.40
C GLY A 13 -1.43 6.89 -13.27
N PRO A 14 -0.89 7.58 -14.30
CA PRO A 14 -1.65 8.51 -15.13
C PRO A 14 -2.70 7.84 -16.04
N ASN A 15 -2.80 6.51 -16.03
CA ASN A 15 -3.72 5.75 -16.89
C ASN A 15 -5.06 5.46 -16.22
N PHE A 16 -5.21 5.81 -14.94
CA PHE A 16 -6.38 5.51 -14.12
C PHE A 16 -6.98 6.80 -13.55
N LYS A 17 -8.29 6.78 -13.29
CA LYS A 17 -9.03 7.95 -12.78
C LYS A 17 -8.47 8.42 -11.44
N GLU A 18 -8.11 7.47 -10.58
CA GLU A 18 -7.53 7.67 -9.26
C GLU A 18 -6.18 8.39 -9.36
N GLY A 19 -5.34 8.01 -10.33
CA GLY A 19 -4.07 8.68 -10.59
C GLY A 19 -4.25 10.10 -11.14
N HIS A 20 -5.27 10.35 -11.98
CA HIS A 20 -5.60 11.72 -12.41
C HIS A 20 -6.10 12.59 -11.26
N ALA A 21 -6.98 12.06 -10.40
CA ALA A 21 -7.43 12.75 -9.21
C ALA A 21 -6.27 13.08 -8.27
N LEU A 22 -5.33 12.14 -8.11
CA LEU A 22 -4.11 12.34 -7.34
C LEU A 22 -3.18 13.40 -7.96
N ALA A 23 -3.05 13.44 -9.28
CA ALA A 23 -2.23 14.42 -9.98
C ALA A 23 -2.84 15.83 -9.97
N ALA A 24 -4.16 15.93 -9.97
CA ALA A 24 -4.89 17.20 -9.88
C ALA A 24 -5.01 17.73 -8.44
N ALA A 25 -4.79 16.89 -7.44
CA ALA A 25 -4.84 17.28 -6.04
C ALA A 25 -3.73 18.28 -5.71
N THR A 26 -4.08 19.30 -4.92
CA THR A 26 -3.11 20.26 -4.40
C THR A 26 -2.21 19.62 -3.35
N VAL A 27 -0.97 20.11 -3.25
CA VAL A 27 -0.02 19.65 -2.23
C VAL A 27 -0.66 19.81 -0.84
N GLY A 28 -0.73 18.72 -0.09
CA GLY A 28 -1.34 18.69 1.24
C GLY A 28 -2.83 18.34 1.27
N THR A 29 -3.48 18.15 0.12
CA THR A 29 -4.87 17.67 0.04
C THR A 29 -4.90 16.16 -0.16
N PRO A 30 -5.39 15.38 0.81
CA PRO A 30 -5.53 13.94 0.65
C PRO A 30 -6.55 13.59 -0.44
N VAL A 31 -6.28 12.54 -1.21
CA VAL A 31 -7.25 11.93 -2.12
C VAL A 31 -7.78 10.66 -1.47
N GLU A 32 -9.09 10.58 -1.31
CA GLU A 32 -9.77 9.38 -0.81
C GLU A 32 -9.96 8.38 -1.96
N ILE A 33 -9.52 7.14 -1.74
CA ILE A 33 -9.62 6.06 -2.72
C ILE A 33 -10.40 4.93 -2.06
N PRO A 34 -11.61 4.60 -2.53
CA PRO A 34 -12.40 3.53 -1.95
C PRO A 34 -11.77 2.18 -2.27
N LEU A 35 -11.59 1.35 -1.25
CA LEU A 35 -11.12 -0.05 -1.35
C LEU A 35 -12.19 -0.99 -0.75
N PRO A 36 -13.34 -1.16 -1.41
CA PRO A 36 -14.51 -1.83 -0.82
C PRO A 36 -14.30 -3.33 -0.55
N ASP A 37 -13.38 -3.96 -1.27
CA ASP A 37 -13.10 -5.41 -1.14
C ASP A 37 -12.01 -5.72 -0.10
N ASP A 38 -11.40 -4.71 0.51
CA ASP A 38 -10.34 -4.88 1.49
C ASP A 38 -10.85 -4.62 2.90
N ASP A 39 -10.41 -5.46 3.82
CA ASP A 39 -10.64 -5.30 5.25
C ASP A 39 -9.83 -4.10 5.76
N ASP A 40 -10.51 -3.13 6.34
CA ASP A 40 -9.96 -1.85 6.79
C ASP A 40 -8.94 -2.04 7.92
N GLU A 41 -9.21 -2.96 8.84
CA GLU A 41 -8.31 -3.30 9.94
C GLU A 41 -7.00 -3.92 9.41
N ALA A 42 -7.09 -4.94 8.56
CA ALA A 42 -5.94 -5.59 7.92
C ALA A 42 -5.14 -4.64 7.04
N PHE A 43 -5.81 -3.76 6.29
CA PHE A 43 -5.13 -2.76 5.46
C PHE A 43 -4.41 -1.72 6.32
N GLY A 44 -5.02 -1.31 7.44
CA GLY A 44 -4.38 -0.46 8.44
C GLY A 44 -3.10 -1.08 9.02
N TRP A 45 -3.07 -2.40 9.22
CA TRP A 45 -1.85 -3.10 9.66
C TRP A 45 -0.74 -3.05 8.62
N ILE A 46 -1.07 -3.24 7.34
CA ILE A 46 -0.13 -3.11 6.22
C ILE A 46 0.46 -1.71 6.15
N CYS A 47 -0.37 -0.67 6.26
CA CYS A 47 0.10 0.72 6.27
C CYS A 47 1.09 0.97 7.42
N ARG A 48 0.79 0.52 8.64
CA ARG A 48 1.71 0.65 9.79
C ARG A 48 3.04 -0.06 9.54
N ALA A 49 3.00 -1.28 9.01
CA ALA A 49 4.19 -2.06 8.69
C ALA A 49 5.07 -1.38 7.62
N LEU A 50 4.45 -0.84 6.56
CA LEU A 50 5.16 -0.14 5.48
C LEU A 50 5.78 1.19 5.91
N HIS A 51 5.14 1.90 6.84
CA HIS A 51 5.64 3.18 7.36
C HIS A 51 6.57 3.01 8.57
N CYS A 52 6.99 1.78 8.90
CA CYS A 52 7.82 1.47 10.07
C CYS A 52 7.29 2.10 11.36
N GLN A 53 5.97 2.23 11.49
CA GLN A 53 5.34 2.75 12.70
C GLN A 53 5.44 1.66 13.78
N ALA A 54 6.54 1.70 14.53
CA ALA A 54 6.98 0.67 15.47
C ALA A 54 6.30 0.74 16.84
N ASP A 55 5.24 1.55 17.01
CA ASP A 55 4.41 1.51 18.22
C ASP A 55 3.55 0.24 18.19
N THR A 56 4.23 -0.89 18.40
CA THR A 56 3.72 -2.26 18.32
C THR A 56 2.77 -2.62 19.45
N ASN A 57 2.51 -1.70 20.39
CA ASN A 57 1.52 -1.89 21.45
C ASN A 57 0.09 -2.02 20.93
N LEU A 58 -0.17 -1.62 19.68
CA LEU A 58 -1.46 -1.83 19.03
C LEU A 58 -1.57 -3.21 18.36
N TRP A 59 -0.47 -3.96 18.20
CA TRP A 59 -0.45 -5.21 17.43
C TRP A 59 -1.18 -6.34 18.18
N VAL A 60 -2.51 -6.35 18.08
CA VAL A 60 -3.35 -7.45 18.54
C VAL A 60 -3.03 -8.66 17.66
N ARG A 61 -2.27 -9.61 18.20
CA ARG A 61 -1.84 -10.84 17.52
C ARG A 61 -2.97 -11.84 17.36
N SER A 62 -4.03 -11.44 16.65
CA SER A 62 -5.03 -12.38 16.18
C SER A 62 -4.56 -13.03 14.88
N TRP A 63 -4.69 -14.34 14.77
CA TRP A 63 -4.45 -15.06 13.53
C TRP A 63 -5.28 -14.50 12.37
N ARG A 64 -6.50 -14.02 12.62
CA ARG A 64 -7.34 -13.39 11.60
C ARG A 64 -6.68 -12.14 11.00
N ASN A 65 -6.11 -11.29 11.85
CA ASN A 65 -5.45 -10.06 11.42
C ASN A 65 -4.17 -10.35 10.66
N LEU A 66 -3.42 -11.38 11.07
CA LEU A 66 -2.25 -11.85 10.34
C LEU A 66 -2.62 -12.38 8.95
N PHE A 67 -3.61 -13.26 8.86
CA PHE A 67 -4.08 -13.80 7.58
C PHE A 67 -4.67 -12.73 6.67
N GLY A 68 -5.42 -11.77 7.23
CA GLY A 68 -5.93 -10.61 6.47
C GLY A 68 -4.80 -9.78 5.90
N SER A 69 -3.80 -9.43 6.72
CA SER A 69 -2.64 -8.65 6.30
C SER A 69 -1.82 -9.37 5.22
N LEU A 70 -1.65 -10.69 5.34
CA LEU A 70 -0.96 -11.51 4.33
C LEU A 70 -1.73 -11.57 3.01
N LYS A 71 -3.06 -11.69 3.05
CA LYS A 71 -3.90 -11.64 1.83
C LYS A 71 -3.77 -10.30 1.12
N ILE A 72 -3.76 -9.19 1.86
CA ILE A 72 -3.56 -7.85 1.29
C ILE A 72 -2.15 -7.73 0.73
N ALA A 73 -1.13 -8.22 1.44
CA ALA A 73 0.25 -8.22 0.96
C ALA A 73 0.41 -8.96 -0.37
N ASP A 74 -0.23 -10.11 -0.52
CA ASP A 74 -0.25 -10.91 -1.75
C ASP A 74 -1.02 -10.19 -2.87
N LYS A 75 -2.26 -9.73 -2.58
CA LYS A 75 -3.12 -9.00 -3.53
C LYS A 75 -2.45 -7.79 -4.15
N TYR A 76 -1.74 -7.01 -3.33
CA TYR A 76 -1.09 -5.76 -3.76
C TYR A 76 0.39 -5.92 -4.09
N ASP A 77 0.89 -7.15 -4.13
CA ASP A 77 2.28 -7.47 -4.44
C ASP A 77 3.28 -6.63 -3.61
N LEU A 78 3.10 -6.64 -2.29
CA LEU A 78 3.92 -5.89 -1.33
C LEU A 78 5.27 -6.54 -1.05
N ARG A 79 5.83 -7.26 -2.04
CA ARG A 79 7.15 -7.87 -1.92
C ARG A 79 8.21 -6.77 -1.84
N LYS A 80 9.24 -7.03 -1.03
CA LYS A 80 10.42 -6.15 -0.97
C LYS A 80 11.00 -6.09 -2.39
N GLN A 81 10.82 -4.97 -3.08
CA GLN A 81 11.50 -4.75 -4.35
C GLN A 81 12.99 -4.65 -4.05
N SER A 82 13.73 -5.75 -4.23
CA SER A 82 15.17 -5.66 -4.34
C SER A 82 15.44 -4.89 -5.62
N ASN A 83 15.73 -3.59 -5.52
CA ASN A 83 16.39 -2.88 -6.59
C ASN A 83 17.74 -3.59 -6.82
N SER A 84 17.78 -4.59 -7.70
CA SER A 84 19.02 -4.93 -8.38
C SER A 84 19.37 -3.71 -9.22
N PRO A 85 20.54 -3.09 -9.02
CA PRO A 85 20.97 -2.02 -9.90
C PRO A 85 21.14 -2.63 -11.30
N SER A 86 20.24 -2.28 -12.21
CA SER A 86 20.41 -2.55 -13.63
C SER A 86 21.61 -1.74 -14.10
N ASN A 87 22.74 -2.43 -14.18
CA ASN A 87 23.99 -1.96 -14.75
C ASN A 87 23.76 -1.55 -16.21
N SER A 88 23.73 -0.24 -16.50
CA SER A 88 23.82 0.27 -17.86
C SER A 88 25.29 0.44 -18.22
N ARG A 89 25.82 -0.51 -19.00
CA ARG A 89 26.98 -0.31 -19.87
C ARG A 89 26.57 0.41 -21.14
#